data_AF-A0A965PER2-F1
#
_entry.id   AF-A0A965PER2-F1
#
_cell.length_a   1.000
_cell.length_b   1.000
_cell.length_c   1.000
_cell.angle_alpha   90.00
_cell.angle_beta   90.00
_cell.angle_gamma   90.00
#
_symmetry.space_group_name_H-M   'P 1'
#
loop_
_entity.id
_entity.type
_entity.pdbx_description
1 polymer ?
#
loop_
_entity_poly.entity_id
_entity_poly.type
_entity_poly.pdbx_seq_one_letter_code
_entity_poly.pdbx_strand_id
1 'polypeptide(L)'
;AAEQAQVRQQQAALRMQRENERLGRYIPEWKDEKSRTDLASRMSDFMAKQYGLDEATMNEVAFDHRLVRAMHELMTLKAQATKAPDVRKEVQERAPKITKAAPSQQRAPDGRFASDAAKQLKESGSEEAAARLFLSDPRFKSLFA
;
A
#
# COMPACT_ATOMS: atom_id res chain seq x y z
N ALA A 1 -56.69 -13.19 -11.54
CA ALA A 1 -55.93 -12.63 -10.40
C ALA A 1 -54.81 -13.56 -9.93
N ALA A 2 -55.07 -14.87 -9.72
CA ALA A 2 -54.06 -15.83 -9.26
C ALA A 2 -52.86 -16.01 -10.22
N GLU A 3 -53.10 -16.11 -11.54
CA GLU A 3 -52.02 -16.22 -12.53
C GLU A 3 -51.09 -14.99 -12.55
N GLN A 4 -51.64 -13.78 -12.39
CA GLN A 4 -50.84 -12.55 -12.34
C GLN A 4 -49.95 -12.49 -11.09
N ALA A 5 -50.42 -12.99 -9.95
CA ALA A 5 -49.61 -13.09 -8.74
C ALA A 5 -48.46 -14.10 -8.91
N GLN A 6 -48.73 -15.23 -9.55
CA GLN A 6 -47.74 -16.29 -9.78
C GLN A 6 -46.63 -15.84 -10.74
N VAL A 7 -46.99 -15.15 -11.83
CA VAL A 7 -46.03 -14.58 -12.78
C VAL A 7 -45.12 -13.54 -12.11
N ARG A 8 -45.68 -12.68 -11.25
CA ARG A 8 -44.88 -11.68 -10.50
C ARG A 8 -43.88 -12.33 -9.54
N GLN A 9 -44.29 -13.39 -8.84
CA GLN A 9 -43.40 -14.13 -7.94
C GLN A 9 -42.24 -14.80 -8.70
N GLN A 10 -42.53 -15.42 -9.85
CA GLN A 10 -41.49 -16.02 -10.69
C GLN A 10 -40.50 -14.98 -11.21
N GLN A 11 -40.99 -13.81 -11.64
CA GLN A 11 -40.12 -12.72 -12.08
C GLN A 11 -39.24 -12.15 -10.95
N ALA A 12 -39.78 -12.04 -9.73
CA ALA A 12 -39.03 -11.61 -8.57
C ALA A 12 -37.93 -12.61 -8.20
N ALA A 13 -38.24 -13.92 -8.20
CA ALA A 13 -37.26 -14.97 -7.93
C ALA A 13 -36.14 -14.98 -8.96
N LEU A 14 -36.46 -14.86 -10.26
CA LEU A 14 -35.46 -14.77 -11.33
C LEU A 14 -34.59 -13.52 -11.21
N ARG A 15 -35.17 -12.38 -10.82
CA ARG A 15 -34.39 -11.16 -10.54
C ARG A 15 -33.42 -11.41 -9.39
N MET A 16 -33.90 -11.95 -8.27
CA MET A 16 -33.09 -12.21 -7.09
C MET A 16 -31.92 -13.16 -7.38
N GLN A 17 -32.15 -14.22 -8.16
CA GLN A 17 -31.07 -15.13 -8.56
C GLN A 17 -29.98 -14.41 -9.36
N ARG A 18 -30.36 -13.62 -10.38
CA ARG A 18 -29.39 -12.85 -11.19
C ARG A 18 -28.59 -11.86 -10.35
N GLU A 19 -29.23 -11.19 -9.40
CA GLU A 19 -28.57 -10.23 -8.51
C GLU A 19 -27.58 -10.93 -7.58
N ASN A 20 -27.96 -12.08 -7.01
CA ASN A 20 -27.07 -12.91 -6.19
C ASN A 20 -25.88 -13.46 -6.98
N GLU A 21 -26.09 -13.91 -8.22
CA GLU A 21 -24.99 -14.36 -9.10
C GLU A 21 -24.02 -13.22 -9.40
N ARG A 22 -24.52 -12.00 -9.63
CA ARG A 22 -23.68 -10.81 -9.85
C ARG A 22 -22.89 -10.47 -8.60
N LEU A 23 -23.53 -10.49 -7.43
CA LEU A 23 -22.85 -10.27 -6.14
C LEU A 23 -21.73 -11.28 -5.91
N GLY A 24 -21.98 -12.56 -6.18
CA GLY A 24 -20.98 -13.61 -6.04
C GLY A 24 -19.74 -13.44 -6.93
N ARG A 25 -19.81 -12.63 -7.99
CA ARG A 25 -18.63 -12.28 -8.81
C ARG A 25 -17.72 -11.26 -8.12
N TYR A 26 -18.28 -10.36 -7.32
CA TYR A 26 -17.54 -9.28 -6.66
C TYR A 26 -17.19 -9.61 -5.21
N ILE A 27 -18.05 -10.36 -4.53
CA ILE A 27 -17.89 -10.78 -3.13
C ILE A 27 -17.92 -12.31 -3.13
N PRO A 28 -16.75 -12.99 -3.20
CA PRO A 28 -16.70 -14.45 -3.26
C PRO A 28 -17.37 -15.13 -2.07
N GLU A 29 -17.29 -14.53 -0.89
CA GLU A 29 -17.95 -14.99 0.35
C GLU A 29 -19.49 -15.00 0.23
N TRP A 30 -20.06 -14.26 -0.72
CA TRP A 30 -21.50 -14.23 -0.98
C TRP A 30 -22.03 -15.51 -1.62
N LYS A 31 -21.15 -16.34 -2.21
CA LYS A 31 -21.55 -17.59 -2.86
C LYS A 31 -22.01 -18.63 -1.86
N ASP A 32 -21.38 -18.70 -0.68
CA ASP A 32 -21.81 -19.59 0.39
C ASP A 32 -23.00 -18.98 1.14
N GLU A 33 -24.01 -19.80 1.42
CA GLU A 33 -25.25 -19.35 2.05
C GLU A 33 -25.05 -18.98 3.52
N LYS A 34 -24.17 -19.71 4.21
CA LYS A 34 -23.82 -19.41 5.60
C LYS A 34 -23.01 -18.12 5.71
N SER A 35 -21.99 -17.95 4.87
CA SER A 35 -21.23 -16.69 4.82
C SER A 35 -22.08 -15.50 4.36
N ARG A 36 -23.03 -15.72 3.44
CA ARG A 36 -23.95 -14.66 2.97
C ARG A 36 -24.82 -14.11 4.10
N THR A 37 -25.44 -14.99 4.89
CA THR A 37 -26.32 -14.56 5.99
C THR A 37 -25.54 -13.82 7.08
N ASP A 38 -24.36 -14.31 7.44
CA ASP A 38 -23.45 -13.64 8.38
C ASP A 38 -22.98 -12.28 7.84
N LEU A 39 -22.58 -12.21 6.57
CA LEU A 39 -22.17 -10.94 5.95
C LEU A 39 -23.31 -9.93 5.87
N ALA A 40 -24.52 -10.37 5.50
CA ALA A 40 -25.71 -9.54 5.47
C ALA A 40 -26.04 -8.98 6.86
N SER A 41 -25.98 -9.82 7.91
CA SER A 41 -26.17 -9.39 9.29
C SER A 41 -25.12 -8.34 9.71
N ARG A 42 -23.84 -8.59 9.42
CA ARG A 42 -22.76 -7.64 9.74
C ARG A 42 -22.90 -6.31 9.02
N MET A 43 -23.29 -6.32 7.75
CA MET A 43 -23.55 -5.10 7.00
C MET A 43 -24.74 -4.33 7.57
N SER A 44 -25.82 -5.02 7.91
CA SER A 44 -27.00 -4.40 8.56
C SER A 44 -26.61 -3.74 9.88
N ASP A 45 -25.92 -4.48 10.75
CA ASP A 45 -25.43 -3.95 12.03
C ASP A 45 -24.49 -2.76 11.86
N PHE A 46 -23.60 -2.82 10.87
CA PHE A 46 -22.67 -1.74 10.57
C PHE A 46 -23.41 -0.48 10.09
N MET A 47 -24.36 -0.63 9.18
CA MET A 47 -25.15 0.47 8.64
C MET A 47 -26.06 1.10 9.68
N ALA A 48 -26.69 0.29 10.53
CA ALA A 48 -27.47 0.78 11.66
C ALA A 48 -26.59 1.58 12.64
N LYS A 49 -25.42 1.04 13.03
CA LYS A 49 -24.54 1.70 14.02
C LYS A 49 -23.87 2.95 13.50
N GLN A 50 -23.45 2.99 12.24
CA GLN A 50 -22.66 4.09 11.69
C GLN A 50 -23.51 5.16 11.01
N TYR A 51 -24.64 4.76 10.41
CA TYR A 51 -25.44 5.63 9.55
C TYR A 51 -26.91 5.72 9.98
N GLY A 52 -27.33 4.99 11.01
CA GLY A 52 -28.70 5.04 11.53
C GLY A 52 -29.74 4.46 10.57
N LEU A 53 -29.31 3.62 9.62
CA LEU A 53 -30.21 2.93 8.70
C LEU A 53 -30.97 1.82 9.44
N ASP A 54 -32.29 1.84 9.36
CA ASP A 54 -33.13 0.81 9.98
C ASP A 54 -33.15 -0.48 9.16
N GLU A 55 -33.55 -1.57 9.81
CA GLU A 55 -33.60 -2.89 9.18
C GLU A 55 -34.63 -2.96 8.03
N ALA A 56 -35.70 -2.16 8.10
CA ALA A 56 -36.70 -2.08 7.04
C ALA A 56 -36.11 -1.51 5.74
N THR A 57 -35.36 -0.43 5.84
CA THR A 57 -34.64 0.20 4.73
C THR A 57 -33.59 -0.76 4.17
N MET A 58 -32.87 -1.46 5.05
CA MET A 58 -31.87 -2.45 4.63
C MET A 58 -32.49 -3.62 3.86
N ASN A 59 -33.70 -4.07 4.25
CA ASN A 59 -34.42 -5.14 3.56
C ASN A 59 -34.89 -4.72 2.16
N GLU A 60 -35.28 -3.46 1.95
CA GLU A 60 -35.59 -2.94 0.62
C GLU A 60 -34.33 -2.80 -0.26
N VAL A 61 -33.21 -2.43 0.35
CA VAL A 61 -31.91 -2.23 -0.32
C VAL A 61 -31.24 -3.56 -0.70
N ALA A 62 -31.47 -4.63 0.06
CA ALA A 62 -30.87 -5.95 -0.15
C ALA A 62 -31.18 -6.59 -1.53
N PHE A 63 -32.15 -6.04 -2.27
CA PHE A 63 -32.53 -6.52 -3.60
C PHE A 63 -31.69 -5.97 -4.76
N ASP A 64 -30.79 -5.00 -4.52
CA ASP A 64 -29.89 -4.45 -5.54
C ASP A 64 -28.42 -4.80 -5.24
N HIS A 65 -27.78 -5.57 -6.13
CA HIS A 65 -26.37 -5.94 -6.01
C HIS A 65 -25.43 -4.74 -5.89
N ARG A 66 -25.78 -3.60 -6.49
CA ARG A 66 -24.94 -2.40 -6.50
C ARG A 66 -24.85 -1.79 -5.12
N LEU A 67 -25.99 -1.72 -4.44
CA LEU A 67 -26.07 -1.15 -3.11
C LEU A 67 -25.38 -2.07 -2.10
N VAL A 68 -25.64 -3.37 -2.16
CA VAL A 68 -24.95 -4.37 -1.33
C VAL A 68 -23.43 -4.31 -1.53
N ARG A 69 -22.98 -4.17 -2.78
CA ARG A 69 -21.56 -3.98 -3.08
C ARG A 69 -20.99 -2.70 -2.48
N ALA A 70 -21.67 -1.57 -2.65
CA ALA A 70 -21.24 -0.29 -2.09
C ALA A 70 -21.15 -0.34 -0.56
N MET A 71 -22.11 -1.01 0.09
CA MET A 71 -22.14 -1.23 1.53
C MET A 71 -20.96 -2.07 2.02
N HIS A 72 -20.66 -3.17 1.31
CA HIS A 72 -19.51 -4.01 1.59
C HIS A 72 -18.18 -3.27 1.40
N GLU A 73 -18.03 -2.51 0.32
CA GLU A 73 -16.86 -1.68 0.06
C GLU A 73 -16.68 -0.62 1.15
N LEU A 74 -17.77 0.03 1.59
CA LEU A 74 -17.74 1.01 2.67
C LEU A 74 -17.30 0.38 4.00
N MET A 75 -17.86 -0.78 4.36
CA MET A 75 -17.51 -1.50 5.58
C MET A 75 -16.03 -1.89 5.58
N THR A 76 -15.53 -2.45 4.46
CA THR A 76 -14.13 -2.84 4.33
C THR A 76 -13.18 -1.65 4.34
N LEU A 77 -13.52 -0.55 3.66
CA LEU A 77 -12.74 0.70 3.71
C LEU A 77 -12.63 1.26 5.13
N LYS A 78 -13.74 1.28 5.88
CA LYS A 78 -13.72 1.76 7.27
C LYS A 78 -12.90 0.85 8.17
N ALA A 79 -12.97 -0.47 7.98
CA ALA A 79 -12.13 -1.44 8.69
C ALA A 79 -10.63 -1.32 8.35
N GLN A 80 -10.29 -0.87 7.13
CA GLN A 80 -8.90 -0.59 6.75
C GLN A 80 -8.41 0.75 7.30
N ALA A 81 -9.28 1.77 7.32
CA ALA A 81 -8.94 3.10 7.86
C ALA A 81 -8.55 3.03 9.34
N THR A 82 -9.20 2.16 10.12
CA THR A 82 -8.84 1.94 11.53
C THR A 82 -7.50 1.21 11.70
N LYS A 83 -7.10 0.37 10.74
CA LYS A 83 -5.83 -0.37 10.75
C LYS A 83 -4.64 0.41 10.16
N ALA A 84 -4.92 1.45 9.36
CA ALA A 84 -3.91 2.28 8.73
C ALA A 84 -2.83 2.88 9.68
N PRO A 85 -3.14 3.37 10.89
CA PRO A 85 -2.11 3.88 11.80
C PRO A 85 -1.15 2.80 12.29
N ASP A 86 -1.62 1.57 12.50
CA ASP A 86 -0.79 0.48 13.00
C ASP A 86 0.18 -0.02 11.93
N VAL A 87 -0.31 -0.13 10.68
CA VAL A 87 0.54 -0.49 9.52
C VAL A 87 1.62 0.57 9.30
N ARG A 88 1.31 1.86 9.44
CA ARG A 88 2.31 2.93 9.30
C ARG A 88 3.42 2.81 10.34
N LYS A 89 3.09 2.46 11.59
CA LYS A 89 4.08 2.23 12.66
C LYS A 89 4.95 1.02 12.34
N GLU A 90 4.35 -0.10 11.95
CA GLU A 90 5.11 -1.32 11.61
C GLU A 90 6.07 -1.09 10.43
N VAL A 91 5.66 -0.33 9.41
CA VAL A 91 6.52 0.04 8.29
C VAL A 91 7.65 0.97 8.73
N GLN A 92 7.38 1.96 9.59
CA GLN A 92 8.42 2.84 10.13
C GLN A 92 9.44 2.11 10.99
N GLU A 93 9.01 1.11 11.77
CA GLU A 93 9.89 0.32 12.63
C GLU A 93 10.72 -0.70 11.85
N ARG A 94 10.15 -1.30 10.80
CA ARG A 94 10.85 -2.28 9.95
C ARG A 94 11.67 -1.66 8.83
N ALA A 95 11.45 -0.39 8.50
CA ALA A 95 12.28 0.31 7.53
C ALA A 95 13.72 0.37 8.06
N PRO A 96 14.72 -0.18 7.34
CA PRO A 96 16.10 -0.12 7.77
C PRO A 96 16.52 1.34 7.90
N LYS A 97 16.81 1.77 9.13
CA LYS A 97 17.37 3.08 9.40
C LYS A 97 18.69 3.14 8.63
N ILE A 98 18.78 4.01 7.62
CA ILE A 98 20.02 4.27 6.90
C ILE A 98 21.01 4.86 7.92
N THR A 99 21.80 4.00 8.54
CA THR A 99 22.85 4.41 9.47
C THR A 99 23.97 4.98 8.61
N LYS A 100 23.99 6.32 8.52
CA LYS A 100 25.08 7.16 8.00
C LYS A 100 25.80 6.55 6.80
N ALA A 101 25.38 6.93 5.60
CA ALA A 101 26.22 6.76 4.41
C ALA A 101 27.64 7.24 4.76
N ALA A 102 28.65 6.41 4.46
CA ALA A 102 30.05 6.75 4.66
C ALA A 102 30.29 8.17 4.11
N PRO A 103 31.06 9.02 4.82
CA PRO A 103 31.22 10.42 4.41
C PRO A 103 31.67 10.46 2.96
N SER A 104 30.86 11.09 2.12
CA SER A 104 31.15 11.23 0.70
C SER A 104 32.54 11.84 0.56
N GLN A 105 33.46 11.12 -0.10
CA GLN A 105 34.80 11.64 -0.34
C GLN A 105 34.69 13.02 -0.99
N GLN A 106 35.26 14.04 -0.34
CA GLN A 106 35.23 15.41 -0.83
C GLN A 106 35.87 15.47 -2.21
N ARG A 107 35.09 15.88 -3.21
CA ARG A 107 35.60 16.17 -4.55
C ARG A 107 36.22 17.57 -4.56
N ALA A 108 37.38 17.67 -5.21
CA ALA A 108 37.99 18.95 -5.52
C ALA A 108 37.13 19.71 -6.56
N PRO A 109 37.34 21.02 -6.75
CA PRO A 109 36.56 21.85 -7.69
C PRO A 109 36.61 21.38 -9.15
N ASP A 110 37.60 20.54 -9.50
CA ASP A 110 37.78 19.90 -10.80
C ASP A 110 37.02 18.55 -10.93
N GLY A 111 36.22 18.18 -9.93
CA GLY A 111 35.42 16.96 -9.91
C GLY A 111 36.19 15.69 -9.55
N ARG A 112 37.50 15.77 -9.28
CA ARG A 112 38.33 14.63 -8.90
C ARG A 112 38.27 14.38 -7.39
N PHE A 113 38.38 13.13 -6.97
CA PHE A 113 38.53 12.81 -5.55
C PHE A 113 39.87 13.36 -5.06
N ALA A 114 39.85 14.22 -4.05
CA ALA A 114 41.07 14.74 -3.46
C ALA A 114 41.82 13.57 -2.79
N SER A 115 43.00 13.21 -3.31
CA SER A 115 43.80 12.16 -2.69
C SER A 115 44.30 12.64 -1.32
N ASP A 116 44.24 11.77 -0.31
CA ASP A 116 44.74 12.09 1.03
C ASP A 116 46.22 12.47 1.01
N ALA A 117 47.00 11.94 0.05
CA ALA A 117 48.38 12.32 -0.19
C ALA A 117 48.55 13.81 -0.59
N ALA A 118 47.63 14.37 -1.37
CA ALA A 118 47.69 15.79 -1.75
C ALA A 118 47.34 16.72 -0.57
N LYS A 119 46.43 16.30 0.30
CA LYS A 119 46.12 17.01 1.55
C LYS A 119 47.31 16.96 2.51
N GLN A 120 47.91 15.79 2.69
CA GLN A 120 49.09 15.61 3.54
C GLN A 120 50.30 16.42 3.06
N LEU A 121 50.53 16.55 1.75
CA LEU A 121 51.57 17.42 1.23
C LEU A 121 51.28 18.90 1.53
N LYS A 122 50.03 19.35 1.35
CA LYS A 122 49.65 20.74 1.62
C LYS A 122 49.73 21.09 3.11
N GLU A 123 49.41 20.15 3.98
CA GLU A 123 49.39 20.36 5.44
C GLU A 123 50.77 20.19 6.07
N SER A 124 51.55 19.18 5.65
CA SER A 124 52.85 18.87 6.28
C SER A 124 54.05 19.48 5.55
N GLY A 125 53.95 19.77 4.25
CA GLY A 125 55.06 20.28 3.44
C GLY A 125 56.30 19.39 3.38
N SER A 126 56.20 18.14 3.87
CA SER A 126 57.35 17.26 4.05
C SER A 126 57.75 16.53 2.75
N GLU A 127 59.04 16.25 2.61
CA GLU A 127 59.60 15.51 1.47
C GLU A 127 59.00 14.11 1.35
N GLU A 128 58.71 13.45 2.47
CA GLU A 128 58.04 12.14 2.50
C GLU A 128 56.61 12.21 1.95
N ALA A 129 55.85 13.26 2.29
CA ALA A 129 54.51 13.45 1.75
C ALA A 129 54.55 13.76 0.25
N ALA A 130 55.58 14.47 -0.22
CA ALA A 130 55.80 14.71 -1.64
C ALA A 130 56.11 13.41 -2.39
N ALA A 131 57.03 12.59 -1.86
CA ALA A 131 57.37 11.29 -2.45
C ALA A 131 56.15 10.36 -2.57
N ARG A 132 55.30 10.32 -1.54
CA ARG A 132 54.04 9.55 -1.58
C ARG A 132 53.08 10.08 -2.65
N LEU A 133 52.97 11.40 -2.83
CA LEU A 133 52.15 11.98 -3.89
C LEU A 133 52.67 11.59 -5.28
N PHE A 134 53.99 11.70 -5.51
CA PHE A 134 54.61 11.34 -6.78
C PHE A 134 54.46 9.85 -7.12
N LEU A 135 54.57 8.96 -6.12
CA LEU A 135 54.43 7.52 -6.31
C LEU A 135 52.98 7.03 -6.41
N SER A 136 52.02 7.81 -5.91
CA SER A 136 50.59 7.43 -5.93
C SER A 136 49.83 8.01 -7.12
N ASP A 137 50.27 9.13 -7.68
CA ASP A 137 49.61 9.76 -8.83
C ASP A 137 50.08 9.14 -10.17
N PRO A 138 49.17 8.55 -10.97
CA PRO A 138 49.49 7.92 -12.25
C PRO A 138 50.17 8.87 -13.25
N ARG A 139 49.95 10.18 -13.13
CA ARG A 139 50.53 11.18 -14.03
C ARG A 139 52.05 11.26 -13.89
N PHE A 140 52.56 11.14 -12.67
CA PHE A 140 54.00 11.20 -12.42
C PHE A 140 54.70 9.85 -12.65
N LYS A 141 53.99 8.73 -12.49
CA LYS A 141 54.54 7.42 -12.88
C LYS A 141 54.95 7.33 -14.35
N SER A 142 54.24 8.03 -15.24
CA SER A 142 54.55 8.07 -16.67
C SER A 142 55.84 8.83 -17.03
N LEU A 143 56.43 9.59 -16.10
CA LEU A 143 57.69 10.31 -16.30
C LEU A 143 58.93 9.50 -15.94
N PHE A 144 58.75 8.37 -15.24
CA PHE A 144 59.83 7.48 -14.79
C PHE A 144 59.76 6.08 -15.41
N ALA A 145 58.91 5.91 -16.44
CA ALA A 145 58.83 4.73 -17.29
C ALA A 145 59.46 5.04 -18.65
#